data_AF-A0A388PWH1-F1
#
_entry.id   AF-A0A388PWH1-F1
#
_cell.length_a   1.000
_cell.length_b   1.000
_cell.length_c   1.000
_cell.angle_alpha   90.00
_cell.angle_beta   90.00
_cell.angle_gamma   90.00
#
_symmetry.space_group_name_H-M   'P 1'
#
loop_
_entity.id
_entity.type
_entity.pdbx_description
1 polymer ?
#
loop_
_entity_poly.entity_id
_entity_poly.type
_entity_poly.pdbx_seq_one_letter_code
_entity_poly.pdbx_strand_id
1 'polypeptide(L)'
;MRINRNSEYSTSKQDKEHLKFGLPPSDLDSNILKFNRKIFLSVLILIAIATVIWLLGLSSEEKTNITTFASNVITSDLFYQAMLVGLLAQLVDGSLGMAYGITSSSFLIGIGASPAAASGAVHIAEIFTTGFSGISHIKFGNVRKDLFKKLVMPGVLGGIIGAYILTSIDGKLIKPYITAYLLIMGLFILRKAFVSIKHHDQKIKHVRN
;
A
#
# COMPACT_ATOMS: atom_id res chain seq x y z
N MET A 1 2.18 14.95 12.96
CA MET A 1 1.82 15.11 14.39
C MET A 1 0.92 16.33 14.51
N ARG A 2 -0.39 16.13 14.73
CA ARG A 2 -1.30 17.24 15.07
C ARG A 2 -1.12 17.45 16.57
N ILE A 3 -0.57 18.59 16.98
CA ILE A 3 -0.68 19.03 18.37
C ILE A 3 -2.14 19.48 18.51
N ASN A 4 -2.95 18.68 19.19
CA ASN A 4 -4.31 19.07 19.52
C ASN A 4 -4.21 20.24 20.52
N ARG A 5 -4.41 21.48 20.05
CA ARG A 5 -4.37 22.67 20.90
C ARG A 5 -5.45 22.69 22.00
N ASN A 6 -6.41 21.75 21.95
CA ASN A 6 -7.48 21.60 22.92
C ASN A 6 -7.25 20.39 23.85
N SER A 7 -6.02 19.88 24.00
CA SER A 7 -5.68 18.93 25.06
C SER A 7 -5.62 19.63 26.42
N GLU A 8 -6.67 20.39 26.77
CA GLU A 8 -6.90 20.77 28.16
C GLU A 8 -7.19 19.48 28.92
N TYR A 9 -6.19 19.05 29.67
CA TYR A 9 -6.24 18.09 30.78
C TYR A 9 -7.46 17.16 30.73
N SER A 10 -7.46 16.24 29.77
CA SER A 10 -8.38 15.11 29.79
C SER A 10 -8.24 14.44 31.15
N THR A 11 -9.33 14.35 31.91
CA THR A 11 -9.35 13.82 33.29
C THR A 11 -9.27 12.29 33.33
N SER A 12 -8.82 11.68 32.23
CA SER A 12 -8.74 10.24 32.06
C SER A 12 -7.76 9.62 33.06
N LYS A 13 -8.03 8.37 33.44
CA LYS A 13 -7.15 7.62 34.36
C LYS A 13 -5.73 7.49 33.80
N GLN A 14 -5.59 7.36 32.47
CA GLN A 14 -4.30 7.30 31.77
C GLN A 14 -3.52 8.61 31.86
N ASP A 15 -4.19 9.76 31.71
CA ASP A 15 -3.52 11.07 31.82
C ASP A 15 -3.00 11.31 33.24
N LYS A 16 -3.71 10.85 34.27
CA LYS A 16 -3.25 10.88 35.67
C LYS A 16 -2.05 9.98 35.92
N GLU A 17 -1.94 8.86 35.20
CA GLU A 17 -0.75 7.98 35.26
C GLU A 17 0.43 8.58 34.49
N HIS A 18 0.21 9.14 33.30
CA HIS A 18 1.24 9.86 32.52
C HIS A 18 1.84 11.02 33.33
N LEU A 19 1.00 11.79 34.01
CA LEU A 19 1.43 12.88 34.88
C LEU A 19 2.26 12.39 36.07
N LYS A 20 2.00 11.20 36.62
CA LYS A 20 2.85 10.59 37.67
C LYS A 20 4.25 10.24 37.16
N PHE A 21 4.40 9.95 35.87
CA PHE A 21 5.68 9.64 35.24
C PHE A 21 6.31 10.82 34.49
N GLY A 22 5.76 12.04 34.63
CA GLY A 22 6.26 13.24 33.95
C GLY A 22 6.10 13.24 32.43
N LEU A 23 5.23 12.36 31.90
CA LEU A 23 4.92 12.27 30.48
C LEU A 23 3.81 13.27 30.12
N PRO A 24 3.82 13.85 28.90
CA PRO A 24 2.71 14.67 28.44
C PRO A 24 1.40 13.86 28.42
N PRO A 25 0.24 14.54 28.56
CA PRO A 25 -1.06 13.87 28.49
C PRO A 25 -1.19 13.08 27.18
N SER A 26 -1.82 11.92 27.28
CA SER A 26 -2.01 11.05 26.14
C SER A 26 -3.03 11.68 25.18
N ASP A 27 -2.55 12.18 24.03
CA ASP A 27 -3.42 12.62 22.91
C ASP A 27 -4.24 11.47 22.28
N LEU A 28 -4.09 10.25 22.81
CA LEU A 28 -4.82 9.07 22.42
C LEU A 28 -6.21 9.12 23.06
N ASP A 29 -7.15 9.72 22.34
CA ASP A 29 -8.58 9.59 22.67
C ASP A 29 -8.90 8.10 22.89
N SER A 30 -9.28 7.72 24.12
CA SER A 30 -9.63 6.33 24.47
C SER A 30 -10.82 5.78 23.66
N ASN A 31 -11.53 6.65 22.92
CA ASN A 31 -12.52 6.33 21.90
C ASN A 31 -11.96 6.18 20.47
N ILE A 32 -10.65 5.93 20.29
CA ILE A 32 -10.10 5.46 19.00
C ILE A 32 -10.68 4.07 18.70
N LEU A 33 -11.85 4.10 18.08
CA LEU A 33 -12.54 3.07 17.31
C LEU A 33 -12.14 1.63 17.69
N LYS A 34 -12.79 1.07 18.72
CA LYS A 34 -12.63 -0.32 19.14
C LYS A 34 -12.74 -1.23 17.92
N PHE A 35 -11.66 -1.93 17.58
CA PHE A 35 -11.69 -2.95 16.54
C PHE A 35 -12.77 -3.97 16.91
N ASN A 36 -13.89 -3.94 16.21
CA ASN A 36 -14.89 -4.97 16.39
C ASN A 36 -14.38 -6.21 15.67
N ARG A 37 -13.50 -6.95 16.35
CA ARG A 37 -12.92 -8.21 15.88
C ARG A 37 -14.02 -9.16 15.41
N LYS A 38 -15.23 -9.07 16.00
CA LYS A 38 -16.39 -9.83 15.55
C LYS A 38 -16.83 -9.44 14.14
N ILE A 39 -16.94 -8.15 13.81
CA ILE A 39 -17.30 -7.70 12.43
C ILE A 39 -16.24 -8.14 11.43
N PHE A 40 -14.95 -7.97 11.74
CA PHE A 40 -13.87 -8.40 10.86
C PHE A 40 -13.89 -9.91 10.62
N LEU A 41 -14.04 -10.70 11.69
CA LEU A 41 -14.17 -12.16 11.59
C LEU A 41 -15.45 -12.56 10.85
N SER A 42 -16.57 -11.86 11.06
CA SER A 42 -17.82 -12.11 10.34
C SER A 42 -17.69 -11.86 8.84
N VAL A 43 -17.01 -10.78 8.42
CA VAL A 43 -16.73 -10.51 7.00
C VAL A 43 -15.82 -11.58 6.41
N LEU A 44 -14.75 -11.97 7.13
CA LEU A 44 -13.86 -13.04 6.69
C LEU A 44 -14.60 -14.37 6.51
N ILE A 45 -15.47 -14.72 7.48
CA ILE A 45 -16.30 -15.93 7.44
C ILE A 45 -17.31 -15.87 6.29
N LEU A 46 -17.95 -14.72 6.05
CA LEU A 46 -18.86 -14.55 4.93
C LEU A 46 -18.17 -14.74 3.58
N ILE A 47 -16.97 -14.18 3.41
CA ILE A 47 -16.16 -14.39 2.21
C ILE A 47 -15.81 -15.87 2.06
N ALA A 48 -15.35 -16.51 3.14
CA ALA A 48 -15.01 -17.93 3.13
C ALA A 48 -16.21 -18.81 2.74
N ILE A 49 -17.39 -18.55 3.30
CA ILE A 49 -18.64 -19.25 2.97
C ILE A 49 -19.01 -19.02 1.51
N ALA A 50 -18.95 -17.78 1.02
CA ALA A 50 -19.24 -17.47 -0.38
C ALA A 50 -18.30 -18.20 -1.35
N THR A 51 -17.01 -18.28 -1.04
CA THR A 51 -16.06 -19.06 -1.83
C THR A 51 -16.34 -20.56 -1.78
N VAL A 52 -16.74 -21.11 -0.63
CA VAL A 52 -17.12 -22.53 -0.52
C VAL A 52 -18.38 -22.82 -1.32
N ILE A 53 -19.41 -21.97 -1.24
CA ILE A 53 -20.64 -22.10 -2.02
C ILE A 53 -20.33 -22.04 -3.53
N TRP A 54 -19.49 -21.09 -3.95
CA TRP A 54 -19.04 -20.99 -5.34
C TRP A 54 -18.32 -22.27 -5.77
N LEU A 55 -17.41 -22.79 -4.95
CA LEU A 55 -16.66 -24.01 -5.24
C LEU A 55 -17.58 -25.24 -5.36
N LEU A 56 -18.61 -25.33 -4.51
CA LEU A 56 -19.58 -26.43 -4.55
C LEU A 56 -20.41 -26.42 -5.84
N GLY A 57 -20.73 -25.23 -6.36
CA GLY A 57 -21.50 -25.03 -7.59
C GLY A 57 -20.76 -25.33 -8.89
N LEU A 58 -19.45 -25.56 -8.85
CA LEU A 58 -18.64 -25.91 -10.02
C LEU A 58 -18.89 -27.35 -10.47
N SER A 59 -18.79 -27.58 -11.78
CA SER A 59 -18.79 -28.91 -12.38
C SER A 59 -17.59 -29.75 -11.94
N SER A 60 -17.68 -31.08 -12.08
CA SER A 60 -16.56 -31.98 -11.76
C SER A 60 -15.31 -31.69 -12.59
N GLU A 61 -15.47 -31.20 -13.82
CA GLU A 61 -14.38 -30.84 -14.72
C GLU A 61 -13.67 -29.54 -14.26
N GLU A 62 -14.43 -28.52 -13.86
CA GLU A 62 -13.85 -27.29 -13.30
C GLU A 62 -13.12 -27.53 -11.98
N LYS A 63 -13.67 -28.40 -11.12
CA LYS A 63 -13.03 -28.79 -9.85
C LYS A 63 -11.69 -29.48 -10.07
N THR A 64 -11.59 -30.38 -11.06
CA THR A 64 -10.32 -31.07 -11.38
C THR A 64 -9.30 -30.10 -11.99
N ASN A 65 -9.74 -29.16 -12.83
CA ASN A 65 -8.85 -28.13 -13.37
C ASN A 65 -8.30 -27.21 -12.28
N ILE A 66 -9.14 -26.74 -11.35
CA ILE A 66 -8.71 -25.86 -10.25
C ILE A 66 -7.77 -26.59 -9.29
N THR A 67 -8.08 -27.83 -8.94
CA THR A 67 -7.24 -28.62 -8.02
C THR A 67 -5.89 -28.97 -8.64
N THR A 68 -5.85 -29.30 -9.92
CA THR A 68 -4.60 -29.55 -10.67
C THR A 68 -3.77 -28.28 -10.81
N PHE A 69 -4.42 -27.15 -11.10
CA PHE A 69 -3.74 -25.86 -11.11
C PHE A 69 -3.16 -25.51 -9.73
N ALA A 70 -3.96 -25.66 -8.67
CA ALA A 70 -3.54 -25.37 -7.31
C ALA A 70 -2.37 -26.26 -6.85
N SER A 71 -2.41 -27.56 -7.16
CA SER A 71 -1.31 -28.47 -6.84
C SER A 71 -0.02 -28.11 -7.58
N ASN A 72 -0.13 -27.75 -8.86
CA ASN A 72 1.02 -27.30 -9.65
C ASN A 72 1.63 -26.02 -9.09
N VAL A 73 0.81 -25.05 -8.66
CA VAL A 73 1.31 -23.81 -8.06
C VAL A 73 1.97 -24.08 -6.70
N ILE A 74 1.31 -24.82 -5.83
CA ILE A 74 1.80 -25.08 -4.46
C ILE A 74 3.05 -25.95 -4.47
N THR A 75 3.19 -26.87 -5.42
CA THR A 75 4.39 -27.74 -5.51
C THR A 75 5.56 -27.05 -6.24
N SER A 76 5.33 -25.89 -6.86
CA SER A 76 6.35 -25.20 -7.64
C SER A 76 7.39 -24.50 -6.76
N ASP A 77 8.67 -24.81 -6.96
CA ASP A 77 9.78 -24.09 -6.32
C ASP A 77 9.74 -22.59 -6.63
N LEU A 78 9.35 -22.23 -7.86
CA LEU A 78 9.25 -20.85 -8.31
C LEU A 78 8.20 -20.07 -7.50
N PHE A 79 7.11 -20.71 -7.12
CA PHE A 79 6.08 -20.09 -6.29
C PHE A 79 6.64 -19.69 -4.92
N TYR A 80 7.40 -20.57 -4.26
CA TYR A 80 8.00 -20.27 -2.96
C TYR A 80 9.09 -19.20 -3.05
N GLN A 81 9.91 -19.21 -4.11
CA GLN A 81 10.88 -18.15 -4.36
C GLN A 81 10.20 -16.79 -4.58
N ALA A 82 9.17 -16.76 -5.42
CA ALA A 82 8.38 -15.56 -5.68
C ALA A 82 7.68 -15.05 -4.41
N MET A 83 7.16 -15.96 -3.59
CA MET A 83 6.56 -15.62 -2.29
C MET A 83 7.60 -14.99 -1.35
N LEU A 84 8.79 -15.58 -1.22
CA LEU A 84 9.86 -15.05 -0.38
C LEU A 84 10.31 -13.66 -0.86
N VAL A 85 10.57 -13.50 -2.16
CA VAL A 85 10.99 -12.22 -2.73
C VAL A 85 9.88 -11.18 -2.59
N GLY A 86 8.62 -11.53 -2.82
CA GLY A 86 7.47 -10.65 -2.62
C GLY A 86 7.33 -10.20 -1.16
N LEU A 87 7.55 -11.10 -0.20
CA LEU A 87 7.56 -10.76 1.23
C LEU A 87 8.68 -9.78 1.57
N LEU A 88 9.90 -10.03 1.08
CA LEU A 88 11.04 -9.14 1.28
C LEU A 88 10.81 -7.77 0.63
N ALA A 89 10.29 -7.75 -0.60
CA ALA A 89 9.91 -6.54 -1.30
C ALA A 89 8.88 -5.73 -0.48
N GLN A 90 7.89 -6.39 0.12
CA GLN A 90 6.87 -5.73 0.94
C GLN A 90 7.44 -5.19 2.26
N LEU A 91 8.43 -5.86 2.87
CA LEU A 91 9.09 -5.36 4.07
C LEU A 91 9.89 -4.08 3.79
N VAL A 92 10.65 -4.09 2.68
CA VAL A 92 11.39 -2.91 2.21
C VAL A 92 10.41 -1.79 1.87
N ASP A 93 9.32 -2.10 1.17
CA ASP A 93 8.27 -1.14 0.83
C ASP A 93 7.56 -0.57 2.05
N GLY A 94 7.24 -1.38 3.06
CA GLY A 94 6.67 -0.91 4.31
C GLY A 94 7.56 0.08 5.05
N SER A 95 8.89 0.03 4.82
CA SER A 95 9.86 0.95 5.43
C SER A 95 10.14 2.21 4.59
N LEU A 96 10.19 2.10 3.25
CA LEU A 96 10.57 3.18 2.33
C LEU A 96 9.36 3.85 1.63
N GLY A 97 8.28 3.09 1.44
CA GLY A 97 6.99 3.53 0.90
C GLY A 97 6.81 3.43 -0.63
N MET A 98 7.81 3.02 -1.41
CA MET A 98 7.73 2.93 -2.89
C MET A 98 8.61 1.82 -3.52
N ALA A 99 9.09 0.87 -2.73
CA ALA A 99 10.13 -0.09 -3.14
C ALA A 99 9.59 -1.44 -3.65
N TYR A 100 8.31 -1.74 -3.40
CA TYR A 100 7.72 -3.02 -3.79
C TYR A 100 7.82 -3.24 -5.30
N GLY A 101 7.42 -2.22 -6.07
CA GLY A 101 7.32 -2.35 -7.52
C GLY A 101 8.67 -2.56 -8.22
N ILE A 102 9.73 -1.90 -7.75
CA ILE A 102 11.08 -2.04 -8.32
C ILE A 102 11.59 -3.46 -8.05
N THR A 103 11.54 -3.90 -6.80
CA THR A 103 12.06 -5.21 -6.37
C THR A 103 11.31 -6.37 -7.05
N SER A 104 9.98 -6.33 -7.00
CA SER A 104 9.13 -7.39 -7.57
C SER A 104 9.19 -7.41 -9.10
N SER A 105 9.23 -6.26 -9.78
CA SER A 105 9.36 -6.22 -11.25
C SER A 105 10.71 -6.74 -11.71
N SER A 106 11.81 -6.39 -11.02
CA SER A 106 13.14 -6.91 -11.32
C SER A 106 13.21 -8.42 -11.17
N PHE A 107 12.61 -8.98 -10.11
CA PHE A 107 12.55 -10.43 -9.94
C PHE A 107 11.72 -11.11 -11.04
N LEU A 108 10.50 -10.63 -11.29
CA LEU A 108 9.60 -11.21 -12.29
C LEU A 108 10.22 -11.20 -13.70
N ILE A 109 10.84 -10.09 -14.10
CA ILE A 109 11.56 -10.01 -15.37
C ILE A 109 12.79 -10.93 -15.36
N GLY A 110 13.50 -11.00 -14.24
CA GLY A 110 14.67 -11.87 -14.06
C GLY A 110 14.37 -13.36 -14.24
N ILE A 111 13.16 -13.80 -13.86
CA ILE A 111 12.68 -15.18 -14.09
C ILE A 111 11.98 -15.37 -15.45
N GLY A 112 11.99 -14.35 -16.32
CA GLY A 112 11.50 -14.43 -17.70
C GLY A 112 10.08 -13.90 -17.95
N ALA A 113 9.44 -13.24 -16.98
CA ALA A 113 8.15 -12.59 -17.23
C ALA A 113 8.30 -11.41 -18.21
N SER A 114 7.31 -11.23 -19.09
CA SER A 114 7.30 -10.05 -19.96
C SER A 114 7.14 -8.77 -19.12
N PRO A 115 7.72 -7.62 -19.54
CA PRO A 115 7.57 -6.37 -18.80
C PRO A 115 6.12 -5.96 -18.55
N ALA A 116 5.22 -6.27 -19.49
CA ALA A 116 3.78 -6.00 -19.34
C ALA A 116 3.14 -6.89 -18.27
N ALA A 117 3.45 -8.19 -18.25
CA ALA A 117 2.95 -9.12 -17.24
C ALA A 117 3.49 -8.79 -15.84
N ALA A 118 4.79 -8.49 -15.73
CA ALA A 118 5.41 -8.09 -14.48
C ALA A 118 4.78 -6.80 -13.91
N SER A 119 4.64 -5.76 -14.74
CA SER A 119 3.99 -4.51 -14.35
C SER A 119 2.55 -4.72 -13.89
N GLY A 120 1.76 -5.49 -14.66
CA GLY A 120 0.36 -5.79 -14.31
C GLY A 120 0.23 -6.51 -12.97
N ALA A 121 1.03 -7.57 -12.75
CA ALA A 121 1.03 -8.33 -11.51
C ALA A 121 1.41 -7.47 -10.29
N VAL A 122 2.45 -6.64 -10.44
CA VAL A 122 2.94 -5.75 -9.38
C VAL A 122 1.89 -4.71 -8.98
N HIS A 123 1.30 -4.00 -9.95
CA HIS A 123 0.28 -2.98 -9.65
C HIS A 123 -0.97 -3.58 -9.04
N ILE A 124 -1.40 -4.76 -9.51
CA ILE A 124 -2.54 -5.47 -8.91
C ILE A 124 -2.24 -5.81 -7.45
N ALA A 125 -1.06 -6.37 -7.16
CA ALA A 125 -0.66 -6.68 -5.79
C ALA A 125 -0.60 -5.41 -4.91
N GLU A 126 -0.05 -4.33 -5.43
CA GLU A 126 0.09 -3.05 -4.73
C GLU A 126 -1.27 -2.42 -4.39
N ILE A 127 -2.30 -2.57 -5.24
CA ILE A 127 -3.67 -2.11 -4.92
C ILE A 127 -4.18 -2.77 -3.63
N PHE A 128 -3.93 -4.07 -3.44
CA PHE A 128 -4.38 -4.78 -2.23
C PHE A 128 -3.60 -4.34 -0.99
N THR A 129 -2.26 -4.29 -1.08
CA THR A 129 -1.42 -3.96 0.08
C THR A 129 -1.58 -2.50 0.50
N THR A 130 -1.58 -1.57 -0.46
CA THR A 130 -1.84 -0.15 -0.20
C THR A 130 -3.28 0.09 0.24
N GLY A 131 -4.25 -0.65 -0.29
CA GLY A 131 -5.64 -0.61 0.14
C GLY A 131 -5.79 -1.00 1.61
N PHE A 132 -5.17 -2.12 2.03
CA PHE A 132 -5.18 -2.56 3.42
C PHE A 132 -4.46 -1.56 4.34
N SER A 133 -3.31 -1.03 3.90
CA SER A 133 -2.59 0.04 4.61
C SER A 133 -3.44 1.30 4.77
N GLY A 134 -4.14 1.70 3.71
CA GLY A 134 -5.07 2.84 3.71
C GLY A 134 -6.22 2.65 4.70
N ILE A 135 -6.85 1.46 4.72
CA ILE A 135 -7.90 1.12 5.69
C ILE A 135 -7.37 1.20 7.12
N SER A 136 -6.15 0.70 7.35
CA SER A 136 -5.47 0.80 8.65
C SER A 136 -5.30 2.25 9.10
N HIS A 137 -4.78 3.12 8.21
CA HIS A 137 -4.63 4.55 8.50
C HIS A 137 -5.97 5.26 8.78
N ILE A 138 -7.03 4.93 8.03
CA ILE A 138 -8.38 5.47 8.29
C ILE A 138 -8.85 5.05 9.69
N LYS A 139 -8.67 3.77 10.03
CA LYS A 139 -9.08 3.20 11.31
C LYS A 139 -8.33 3.80 12.50
N PHE A 140 -7.04 4.09 12.35
CA PHE A 140 -6.24 4.79 13.35
C PHE A 140 -6.52 6.30 13.43
N GLY A 141 -7.48 6.83 12.68
CA GLY A 141 -7.79 8.26 12.67
C GLY A 141 -6.71 9.13 11.99
N ASN A 142 -5.73 8.50 11.34
CA ASN A 142 -4.58 9.16 10.71
C ASN A 142 -4.90 9.73 9.32
N VAL A 143 -6.18 9.84 8.96
CA VAL A 143 -6.62 10.33 7.65
C VAL A 143 -7.48 11.58 7.79
N ARG A 144 -7.02 12.66 7.17
CA ARG A 144 -7.83 13.89 7.01
C ARG A 144 -8.83 13.67 5.87
N LYS A 145 -10.11 13.48 6.22
CA LYS A 145 -11.19 13.18 5.26
C LYS A 145 -11.31 14.23 4.14
N ASP A 146 -11.10 15.50 4.45
CA ASP A 146 -11.16 16.57 3.44
C ASP A 146 -10.02 16.47 2.42
N LEU A 147 -8.80 16.20 2.88
CA LEU A 147 -7.66 15.99 1.98
C LEU A 147 -7.83 14.69 1.18
N PHE A 148 -8.27 13.63 1.84
CA PHE A 148 -8.51 12.33 1.22
C PHE A 148 -9.48 12.45 0.04
N LYS A 149 -10.64 13.08 0.23
CA LYS A 149 -11.61 13.29 -0.85
C LYS A 149 -11.04 14.15 -1.98
N LYS A 150 -10.30 15.21 -1.63
CA LYS A 150 -9.63 16.10 -2.61
C LYS A 150 -8.50 15.43 -3.39
N LEU A 151 -7.93 14.34 -2.90
CA LEU A 151 -6.92 13.54 -3.63
C LEU A 151 -7.56 12.41 -4.42
N VAL A 152 -8.47 11.65 -3.79
CA VAL A 152 -9.03 10.43 -4.38
C VAL A 152 -9.90 10.75 -5.59
N MET A 153 -10.81 11.73 -5.50
CA MET A 153 -11.70 12.04 -6.62
C MET A 153 -10.94 12.45 -7.89
N PRO A 154 -10.04 13.45 -7.87
CA PRO A 154 -9.27 13.79 -9.06
C PRO A 154 -8.23 12.72 -9.43
N GLY A 155 -7.68 11.97 -8.46
CA GLY A 155 -6.73 10.89 -8.72
C GLY A 155 -7.37 9.74 -9.50
N VAL A 156 -8.57 9.30 -9.10
CA VAL A 156 -9.33 8.24 -9.79
C VAL A 156 -9.75 8.71 -11.19
N LEU A 157 -10.31 9.91 -11.29
CA LEU A 157 -10.70 10.47 -12.59
C LEU A 157 -9.50 10.63 -13.52
N GLY A 158 -8.38 11.17 -13.03
CA GLY A 158 -7.15 11.33 -13.78
C GLY A 158 -6.55 9.98 -14.22
N GLY A 159 -6.61 8.96 -13.35
CA GLY A 159 -6.17 7.61 -13.68
C GLY A 159 -7.00 6.97 -14.80
N ILE A 160 -8.34 7.08 -14.72
CA ILE A 160 -9.25 6.55 -15.74
C ILE A 160 -9.03 7.28 -17.07
N ILE A 161 -9.02 8.61 -17.05
CA ILE A 161 -8.83 9.43 -18.26
C ILE A 161 -7.45 9.16 -18.87
N GLY A 162 -6.40 9.11 -18.05
CA GLY A 162 -5.03 8.84 -18.49
C GLY A 162 -4.88 7.45 -19.11
N ALA A 163 -5.45 6.42 -18.48
CA ALA A 163 -5.48 5.07 -19.03
C ALA A 163 -6.21 5.03 -20.37
N TYR A 164 -7.40 5.64 -20.45
CA TYR A 164 -8.19 5.69 -21.68
C TYR A 164 -7.44 6.35 -22.83
N ILE A 165 -6.84 7.52 -22.59
CA ILE A 165 -6.03 8.24 -23.59
C ILE A 165 -4.84 7.38 -24.03
N LEU A 166 -4.11 6.81 -23.08
CA LEU A 166 -2.92 6.00 -23.37
C LEU A 166 -3.26 4.76 -24.20
N THR A 167 -4.39 4.09 -23.89
CA THR A 167 -4.85 2.91 -24.65
C THR A 167 -5.44 3.24 -26.01
N SER A 168 -5.81 4.51 -26.25
CA SER A 168 -6.39 4.96 -27.52
C SER A 168 -5.32 5.33 -28.57
N ILE A 169 -4.05 5.47 -28.16
CA ILE A 169 -2.93 5.84 -29.04
C ILE A 169 -2.14 4.57 -29.41
N ASP A 170 -1.58 4.51 -30.63
CA ASP A 170 -0.69 3.41 -31.02
C ASP A 170 0.53 3.32 -30.08
N GLY A 171 0.65 2.16 -29.42
CA GLY A 171 1.75 1.84 -28.52
C GLY A 171 3.13 2.04 -29.15
N LYS A 172 3.28 1.79 -30.46
CA LYS A 172 4.56 1.96 -31.16
C LYS A 172 4.98 3.42 -31.26
N LEU A 173 4.02 4.33 -31.40
CA LEU A 173 4.27 5.77 -31.48
C LEU A 173 4.61 6.35 -30.11
N ILE A 174 3.91 5.94 -29.05
CA ILE A 174 4.07 6.55 -27.72
C ILE A 174 5.23 5.96 -26.90
N LYS A 175 5.59 4.69 -27.15
CA LYS A 175 6.68 3.98 -26.47
C LYS A 175 8.01 4.76 -26.40
N PRO A 176 8.55 5.35 -27.48
CA PRO A 176 9.81 6.10 -27.40
C PRO A 176 9.72 7.31 -26.46
N TYR A 177 8.59 8.03 -26.45
CA TYR A 177 8.40 9.19 -25.57
C TYR A 177 8.34 8.78 -24.10
N ILE A 178 7.59 7.73 -23.77
CA ILE A 178 7.52 7.19 -22.40
C ILE A 178 8.89 6.70 -21.96
N THR A 179 9.60 5.98 -22.82
CA THR A 179 10.94 5.46 -22.53
C THR A 179 11.93 6.60 -22.26
N ALA A 180 11.92 7.65 -23.09
CA ALA A 180 12.76 8.82 -22.88
C ALA A 180 12.43 9.55 -21.56
N TYR A 181 11.14 9.74 -21.27
CA TYR A 181 10.70 10.34 -20.01
C TYR A 181 11.17 9.54 -18.79
N LEU A 182 10.96 8.22 -18.79
CA LEU A 182 11.39 7.33 -17.70
C LEU A 182 12.90 7.31 -17.54
N LEU A 183 13.65 7.32 -18.64
CA LEU A 183 15.11 7.39 -18.61
C LEU A 183 15.60 8.71 -17.98
N ILE A 184 15.04 9.85 -18.39
CA ILE A 184 15.37 11.15 -17.81
C ILE A 184 15.05 11.19 -16.30
N MET A 185 13.87 10.70 -15.91
CA MET A 185 13.49 10.62 -14.49
C MET A 185 14.41 9.71 -13.68
N GLY A 186 14.79 8.56 -14.25
CA GLY A 186 15.75 7.64 -13.64
C GLY A 186 17.11 8.31 -13.39
N LEU A 187 17.68 8.96 -14.41
CA LEU A 187 18.93 9.73 -14.25
C LEU A 187 18.79 10.86 -13.22
N PHE A 188 17.65 11.55 -13.20
CA PHE A 188 17.39 12.63 -12.23
C PHE A 188 17.38 12.11 -10.79
N ILE A 189 16.70 10.99 -10.54
CA ILE A 189 16.65 10.35 -9.20
C ILE A 189 18.03 9.84 -8.80
N LEU A 190 18.76 9.18 -9.71
CA LEU A 190 20.12 8.71 -9.46
C LEU A 190 21.04 9.88 -9.09
N ARG A 191 21.03 10.96 -9.87
CA ARG A 191 21.81 12.18 -9.54
C ARG A 191 21.46 12.71 -8.16
N LYS A 192 20.16 12.79 -7.83
CA LYS A 192 19.69 13.29 -6.54
C LYS A 192 20.18 12.41 -5.38
N ALA A 193 20.27 11.08 -5.57
CA ALA A 193 20.76 10.16 -4.55
C ALA A 193 22.24 10.38 -4.19
N PHE A 194 23.06 10.84 -5.15
CA PHE A 194 24.49 11.12 -4.91
C PHE A 194 24.77 12.56 -4.44
N VAL A 195 23.79 13.47 -4.52
CA VAL A 195 23.94 14.84 -4.01
C VAL A 195 23.65 14.84 -2.50
N SER A 196 24.70 15.01 -1.70
CA SER A 196 24.59 15.10 -0.23
C SER A 196 23.57 16.16 0.17
N ILE A 197 22.50 15.73 0.82
CA ILE A 197 21.50 16.63 1.41
C ILE A 197 22.19 17.35 2.57
N LYS A 198 22.60 18.61 2.37
CA LYS A 198 23.00 19.46 3.49
C LYS A 198 21.77 19.68 4.36
N HIS A 199 21.69 19.00 5.49
CA HIS A 199 20.71 19.32 6.52
C HIS A 199 20.91 20.76 6.95
N HIS A 200 19.95 21.62 6.61
CA HIS A 200 19.86 22.94 7.21
C HIS A 200 19.36 22.73 8.64
N ASP A 201 20.27 22.73 9.61
CA ASP A 201 19.96 22.89 11.02
C ASP A 201 19.38 24.29 11.27
N GLN A 202 18.13 24.50 10.86
CA GLN A 202 17.39 25.65 11.35
C GLN A 202 17.04 25.37 12.81
N LYS A 203 17.77 26.02 13.73
CA LYS A 203 17.40 26.10 15.14
C LYS A 203 15.93 26.48 15.23
N ILE A 204 15.12 25.55 15.74
CA ILE A 204 13.70 25.77 15.96
C ILE A 204 13.56 26.94 16.94
N LYS A 205 13.24 28.12 16.41
CA LYS A 205 13.01 29.31 17.21
C LYS A 205 11.67 29.08 17.93
N HIS A 206 11.73 28.73 19.21
CA HIS A 206 10.56 28.58 20.06
C HIS A 206 9.77 29.90 20.03
N VAL A 207 8.65 29.92 19.30
CA VAL A 207 7.69 31.01 19.40
C VAL A 207 6.88 30.72 20.65
N ARG A 208 7.28 31.38 21.74
CA ARG A 208 6.57 31.39 23.02
C ARG A 208 5.40 32.36 22.88
N ASN A 209 4.18 31.84 22.94
CA ASN A 209 2.97 32.61 23.27
C ASN A 209 2.53 32.20 24.66
#